data_AF-A0A3P1SEJ4-F1
#
_entry.id   AF-A0A3P1SEJ4-F1
#
_cell.length_a   1.000
_cell.length_b   1.000
_cell.length_c   1.000
_cell.angle_alpha   90.00
_cell.angle_beta   90.00
_cell.angle_gamma   90.00
#
_symmetry.space_group_name_H-M   'P 1'
#
loop_
_entity.id
_entity.type
_entity.pdbx_description
1 polymer ?
#
loop_
_entity_poly.entity_id
_entity_poly.type
_entity_poly.pdbx_seq_one_letter_code
_entity_poly.pdbx_strand_id
1 'polypeptide(L)'
;LSDELVWRIKEYITNYRWSPRQISGYLRINEGIKVSHRSIYNIIHNDTTGKLAEHTRHKMKYRHRPKCGHLPIKDRVSIHERSKEVDGRRFGDFEMDLIIDPARHAILTPVEKSTNMLLMRKLPFGKRSKPP
;
A
#
# COMPACT_ATOMS: atom_id res chain seq x y z
N LEU A 1 -2.98 7.08 30.10
CA LEU A 1 -1.65 6.46 29.90
C LEU A 1 -0.72 7.17 30.89
N SER A 2 0.18 6.46 31.56
CA SER A 2 1.17 7.11 32.43
C SER A 2 2.10 8.01 31.61
N ASP A 3 2.63 9.07 32.23
CA ASP A 3 3.51 10.02 31.55
C ASP A 3 4.78 9.34 31.01
N GLU A 4 5.32 8.38 31.76
CA GLU A 4 6.44 7.54 31.34
C GLU A 4 6.12 6.77 30.05
N LEU A 5 4.94 6.16 29.96
CA LEU A 5 4.54 5.41 28.78
C LEU A 5 4.31 6.33 27.57
N VAL A 6 3.76 7.52 27.80
CA VAL A 6 3.62 8.54 26.75
C VAL A 6 4.98 8.99 26.24
N TRP A 7 5.95 9.23 27.13
CA TRP A 7 7.32 9.59 26.76
C TRP A 7 7.96 8.49 25.90
N ARG A 8 7.87 7.22 26.32
CA ARG A 8 8.36 6.07 25.55
C ARG A 8 7.73 5.96 24.17
N ILE A 9 6.41 6.16 24.07
CA ILE A 9 5.70 6.18 22.78
C ILE A 9 6.26 7.28 21.86
N LYS A 10 6.52 8.48 22.39
CA LYS A 10 7.10 9.58 21.61
C LYS A 10 8.50 9.21 21.10
N GLU A 11 9.33 8.59 21.94
CA GLU A 11 10.67 8.12 21.56
C GLU A 11 10.64 7.07 20.44
N TYR A 12 9.73 6.10 20.50
CA TYR A 12 9.56 5.11 19.43
C TYR A 12 9.14 5.76 18.10
N ILE A 13 8.36 6.84 18.15
CA ILE A 13 7.96 7.58 16.95
C ILE A 13 9.13 8.39 16.40
N THR A 14 9.83 9.16 17.23
CA THR A 14 10.86 10.11 16.78
C THR A 14 12.14 9.41 16.35
N ASN A 15 12.70 8.54 17.20
CA ASN A 15 14.02 7.96 16.99
C ASN A 15 13.98 6.70 16.11
N TYR A 16 12.94 5.89 16.25
CA TYR A 16 12.83 4.60 15.55
C TYR A 16 11.82 4.62 14.39
N ARG A 17 11.02 5.68 14.25
CA ARG A 17 9.98 5.82 13.22
C ARG A 17 9.00 4.64 13.18
N TRP A 18 8.68 4.09 14.35
CA TRP A 18 7.72 3.01 14.45
C TRP A 18 6.30 3.51 14.21
N SER A 19 5.50 2.70 13.50
CA SER A 19 4.07 2.99 13.34
C SER A 19 3.29 2.74 14.65
N PRO A 20 2.14 3.40 14.86
CA PRO A 20 1.28 3.15 16.02
C PRO A 20 0.91 1.67 16.23
N ARG A 21 0.77 0.90 15.14
CA ARG A 21 0.55 -0.55 15.21
C ARG A 21 1.77 -1.32 15.68
N GLN A 22 2.97 -0.97 15.22
CA GLN A 22 4.21 -1.61 15.67
C GLN A 22 4.45 -1.36 17.15
N ILE A 23 4.26 -0.12 17.63
CA ILE A 23 4.41 0.23 19.05
C ILE A 23 3.40 -0.56 19.90
N SER A 24 2.12 -0.56 19.51
CA SER A 24 1.06 -1.31 20.19
C SER A 24 1.37 -2.82 20.25
N GLY A 25 1.86 -3.40 19.15
CA GLY A 25 2.25 -4.81 19.09
C GLY A 25 3.48 -5.12 19.94
N TYR A 26 4.51 -4.28 19.88
CA TYR A 26 5.75 -4.44 20.63
C TYR A 26 5.51 -4.39 22.14
N LEU A 27 4.78 -3.37 22.62
CA LEU A 27 4.43 -3.22 24.04
C LEU A 27 3.63 -4.42 24.56
N ARG A 28 2.73 -4.95 23.72
CA ARG A 28 1.94 -6.13 24.10
C ARG A 28 2.79 -7.39 24.20
N ILE A 29 3.67 -7.64 23.23
CA ILE A 29 4.44 -8.90 23.13
C ILE A 29 5.60 -8.91 24.14
N ASN A 30 6.32 -7.81 24.28
CA ASN A 30 7.56 -7.78 25.08
C ASN A 30 7.32 -7.37 26.53
N GLU A 31 6.25 -6.61 26.81
CA GLU A 31 6.04 -5.99 28.13
C GLU A 31 4.65 -6.28 28.72
N GLY A 32 3.78 -6.96 27.99
CA GLY A 32 2.40 -7.22 28.41
C GLY A 32 1.51 -5.97 28.48
N ILE A 33 2.01 -4.78 28.09
CA ILE A 33 1.28 -3.53 28.19
C ILE A 33 0.32 -3.41 27.00
N LYS A 34 -0.99 -3.34 27.30
CA LYS A 34 -2.03 -3.19 26.28
C LYS A 34 -2.31 -1.72 26.01
N VAL A 35 -1.73 -1.19 24.94
CA VAL A 35 -2.06 0.14 24.40
C VAL A 35 -2.72 -0.02 23.03
N SER A 36 -3.88 0.62 22.82
CA SER A 36 -4.52 0.61 21.50
C SER A 36 -3.76 1.54 20.54
N HIS A 37 -3.62 1.15 19.28
CA HIS A 37 -3.04 2.04 18.26
C HIS A 37 -3.82 3.37 18.13
N ARG A 38 -5.13 3.36 18.43
CA ARG A 38 -5.97 4.56 18.47
C ARG A 38 -5.53 5.54 19.56
N SER A 39 -5.17 5.04 20.74
CA SER A 39 -4.62 5.88 21.82
C SER A 39 -3.31 6.54 21.41
N ILE A 40 -2.46 5.83 20.66
CA ILE A 40 -1.21 6.38 20.11
C ILE A 40 -1.50 7.44 19.05
N TYR A 41 -2.49 7.21 18.18
CA TYR A 41 -2.96 8.23 17.25
C TYR A 41 -3.47 9.48 17.96
N ASN A 42 -4.19 9.34 19.08
CA ASN A 42 -4.63 10.50 19.88
C ASN A 42 -3.43 11.31 20.40
N ILE A 43 -2.34 10.65 20.83
CA ILE A 43 -1.10 11.35 21.24
C ILE A 43 -0.52 12.14 20.06
N ILE A 44 -0.46 11.55 18.87
CA ILE A 44 0.05 12.21 17.65
C ILE A 44 -0.85 13.39 17.26
N HIS A 45 -2.17 13.23 17.35
CA HIS A 45 -3.13 14.29 17.01
C HIS A 45 -3.14 15.45 18.01
N ASN A 46 -2.88 15.17 19.29
CA ASN A 46 -2.81 16.19 20.33
C ASN A 46 -1.45 16.91 20.39
N ASP A 47 -0.47 16.50 19.59
CA ASP A 47 0.81 17.21 19.48
C ASP A 47 0.68 18.46 18.61
N THR A 48 0.57 19.61 19.27
CA THR A 48 0.44 20.92 18.63
C THR A 48 1.69 21.36 17.86
N THR A 49 2.85 20.76 18.15
CA THR A 49 4.11 21.09 17.46
C THR A 49 4.21 20.45 16.08
N GLY A 50 3.42 19.39 15.81
CA GLY A 50 3.49 18.61 14.59
C GLY A 50 4.72 17.69 14.47
N LYS A 51 5.64 17.72 15.44
CA LYS A 51 6.90 16.96 15.41
C LYS A 51 6.66 15.46 15.35
N LEU A 52 5.66 14.94 16.08
CA LEU A 52 5.32 13.51 16.02
C LEU A 52 4.76 13.11 14.65
N ALA A 53 3.94 13.98 14.04
CA ALA A 53 3.36 13.70 12.74
C ALA A 53 4.45 13.57 11.67
N GLU A 54 5.49 14.41 11.68
CA GLU A 54 6.59 14.37 10.70
C GLU A 54 7.32 13.04 10.62
N HIS A 55 7.40 12.31 11.74
CA HIS A 55 8.07 11.02 11.84
C HIS A 55 7.18 9.84 11.43
N THR A 56 5.89 10.09 11.16
CA THR A 56 4.99 9.08 10.59
C THR A 56 5.14 9.01 9.07
N ARG A 57 4.98 7.81 8.49
CA ARG A 57 5.18 7.54 7.05
C ARG A 57 4.42 8.47 6.10
N HIS A 58 3.20 8.87 6.47
CA HIS A 58 2.35 9.73 5.65
C HIS A 58 2.24 11.16 6.21
N LYS A 59 2.99 11.49 7.27
CA LYS A 59 2.93 12.80 7.94
C LYS A 59 1.52 13.21 8.38
N MET A 60 0.68 12.22 8.71
CA MET A 60 -0.76 12.39 8.97
C MET A 60 -1.53 13.15 7.87
N LYS A 61 -0.99 13.19 6.63
CA LYS A 61 -1.66 13.77 5.48
C LYS A 61 -2.71 12.80 4.96
N TYR A 62 -3.98 13.11 5.19
CA TYR A 62 -5.07 12.42 4.52
C TYR A 62 -5.25 12.98 3.12
N ARG A 63 -5.28 12.10 2.12
CA ARG A 63 -5.43 12.50 0.73
C ARG A 63 -6.89 12.87 0.47
N HIS A 64 -7.18 14.17 0.46
CA HIS A 64 -8.48 14.73 0.10
C HIS A 64 -8.71 14.72 -1.42
N ARG A 65 -8.44 13.59 -2.11
CA ARG A 65 -8.81 13.50 -3.53
C ARG A 65 -10.31 13.18 -3.60
N PRO A 66 -11.14 14.00 -4.27
CA PRO A 66 -12.44 13.52 -4.71
C PRO A 66 -12.20 12.25 -5.53
N LYS A 67 -13.04 11.23 -5.33
CA LYS A 67 -13.09 10.09 -6.24
C LYS A 67 -13.55 10.64 -7.58
N CYS A 68 -12.62 11.13 -8.40
CA CYS A 68 -12.89 11.37 -9.80
C CYS A 68 -13.41 10.04 -10.35
N GLY A 69 -14.65 10.04 -10.84
CA GLY A 69 -15.27 8.85 -11.41
C GLY A 69 -14.32 8.26 -12.42
N HIS A 70 -13.91 7.02 -12.20
CA HIS A 70 -13.06 6.32 -13.15
C HIS A 70 -13.86 6.24 -14.46
N LEU A 71 -13.43 6.95 -15.50
CA LEU A 71 -14.04 6.77 -16.81
C LEU A 71 -13.79 5.30 -17.21
N PRO A 72 -14.82 4.48 -17.41
CA PRO A 72 -14.62 3.12 -17.87
C PRO A 72 -13.97 3.18 -19.25
N ILE A 73 -12.98 2.30 -19.48
CA ILE A 73 -12.42 2.09 -20.81
C ILE A 73 -13.59 1.75 -21.73
N LYS A 74 -13.72 2.48 -22.85
CA LYS A 74 -14.79 2.25 -23.82
C LYS A 74 -14.77 0.77 -24.26
N ASP A 75 -15.94 0.14 -24.25
CA ASP A 75 -16.12 -1.25 -24.69
C ASP A 75 -15.32 -2.28 -23.87
N ARG A 76 -14.98 -1.98 -22.60
CA ARG A 76 -14.40 -3.00 -21.72
C ARG A 76 -15.41 -4.09 -21.41
N VAL A 77 -15.00 -5.34 -21.58
CA VAL A 77 -15.72 -6.50 -21.03
C VAL A 77 -15.42 -6.56 -19.53
N SER A 78 -16.46 -6.72 -18.72
CA SER A 78 -16.31 -6.89 -17.28
C SER A 78 -15.59 -8.20 -16.99
N ILE A 79 -14.77 -8.24 -15.93
CA ILE A 79 -14.16 -9.51 -15.48
C ILE A 79 -15.23 -10.55 -15.08
N HIS A 80 -16.43 -10.09 -14.74
CA HIS A 80 -17.58 -10.93 -14.39
C HIS A 80 -18.25 -11.56 -15.61
N GLU A 81 -17.98 -11.06 -16.82
CA GLU A 81 -18.51 -11.59 -18.08
C GLU A 81 -17.58 -12.65 -18.71
N ARG A 82 -16.48 -13.01 -18.03
CA ARG A 82 -15.60 -14.10 -18.49
C ARG A 82 -16.38 -15.41 -18.55
N SER A 83 -16.10 -16.22 -19.58
CA SER A 83 -16.64 -17.57 -19.64
C SER A 83 -16.15 -18.37 -18.44
N LYS A 84 -17.00 -19.29 -17.94
CA LYS A 84 -16.68 -20.16 -16.79
C LYS A 84 -15.43 -21.01 -17.02
N GLU A 85 -15.05 -21.22 -18.29
CA GLU A 85 -13.85 -21.96 -18.68
C GLU A 85 -12.55 -21.21 -18.35
N VAL A 86 -12.61 -19.89 -18.13
CA VAL A 86 -11.47 -19.04 -17.78
C VAL A 86 -11.55 -18.72 -16.27
N ASP A 87 -11.46 -19.77 -15.45
CA ASP A 87 -11.47 -19.69 -13.99
C ASP A 87 -10.06 -19.64 -13.38
N GLY A 88 -9.01 -19.72 -14.20
CA GLY A 88 -7.62 -19.71 -13.78
C GLY A 88 -7.10 -21.04 -13.26
N ARG A 89 -7.86 -22.15 -13.35
CA ARG A 89 -7.41 -23.47 -12.89
C ARG A 89 -6.60 -24.23 -13.93
N ARG A 90 -6.81 -23.96 -15.22
CA ARG A 90 -6.05 -24.60 -16.30
C ARG A 90 -4.81 -23.79 -16.66
N PHE A 91 -3.79 -24.49 -17.16
CA PHE A 91 -2.63 -23.84 -17.75
C PHE A 91 -3.05 -23.03 -18.99
N GLY A 92 -2.59 -21.78 -19.06
CA GLY A 92 -2.77 -20.91 -20.22
C GLY A 92 -3.70 -19.72 -19.99
N ASP A 93 -4.30 -19.62 -18.81
CA ASP A 93 -5.02 -18.42 -18.39
C ASP A 93 -3.99 -17.40 -17.87
N PHE A 94 -3.72 -16.35 -18.66
CA PHE A 94 -2.76 -15.31 -18.30
C PHE A 94 -3.45 -14.04 -17.81
N GLU A 95 -2.98 -13.50 -16.70
CA GLU A 95 -3.28 -12.15 -16.23
C GLU A 95 -2.09 -11.25 -16.52
N MET A 96 -2.32 -10.16 -17.26
CA MET A 96 -1.27 -9.24 -17.68
C MET A 96 -1.39 -7.92 -16.93
N ASP A 97 -0.36 -7.59 -16.17
CA ASP A 97 -0.21 -6.28 -15.53
C ASP A 97 0.92 -5.46 -16.16
N LEU A 98 0.88 -4.15 -15.93
CA LEU A 98 1.90 -3.20 -16.37
C LEU A 98 2.38 -2.35 -15.19
N ILE A 99 3.65 -2.53 -14.80
CA ILE A 99 4.30 -1.68 -13.81
C ILE A 99 4.88 -0.46 -14.54
N ILE A 100 4.51 0.75 -14.12
CA ILE A 100 4.96 2.01 -14.73
C ILE A 100 5.60 2.89 -13.66
N ASP A 101 6.81 3.37 -13.93
CA ASP A 101 7.51 4.32 -13.06
C ASP A 101 7.16 5.79 -13.40
N PRO A 102 7.55 6.78 -12.57
CA PRO A 102 7.34 8.19 -12.89
C PRO A 102 8.01 8.66 -14.18
N ALA A 103 9.10 8.00 -14.60
CA ALA A 103 9.82 8.26 -15.85
C ALA A 103 9.15 7.60 -17.08
N ARG A 104 8.00 6.93 -16.90
CA ARG A 104 7.21 6.23 -17.93
C ARG A 104 7.91 5.01 -18.54
N HIS A 105 8.95 4.49 -17.90
CA HIS A 105 9.41 3.13 -18.18
C HIS A 105 8.33 2.14 -17.79
N ALA A 106 8.25 1.03 -18.50
CA ALA A 106 7.21 0.04 -18.27
C ALA A 106 7.81 -1.38 -18.25
N ILE A 107 7.30 -2.19 -17.33
CA ILE A 107 7.57 -3.63 -17.25
C ILE A 107 6.24 -4.35 -17.39
N LEU A 108 6.14 -5.20 -18.41
CA LEU A 108 5.01 -6.10 -18.59
C LEU A 108 5.21 -7.32 -17.68
N THR A 109 4.17 -7.68 -16.92
CA THR A 109 4.20 -8.79 -15.98
C THR A 109 3.03 -9.76 -16.23
N PRO A 110 3.15 -10.69 -17.20
CA PRO A 110 2.19 -11.76 -17.40
C PRO A 110 2.34 -12.82 -16.30
N VAL A 111 1.23 -13.15 -15.63
CA VAL A 111 1.14 -14.20 -14.62
C VAL A 111 0.22 -15.30 -15.14
N GLU A 112 0.72 -16.53 -15.21
CA GLU A 112 -0.09 -17.71 -15.49
C GLU A 112 -0.84 -18.11 -14.22
N LYS A 113 -2.18 -18.16 -14.25
CA LYS A 113 -3.01 -18.24 -13.04
C LYS A 113 -3.00 -19.60 -12.35
N SER A 114 -2.82 -20.70 -13.09
CA SER A 114 -2.86 -22.05 -12.50
C SER A 114 -1.60 -22.39 -11.72
N THR A 115 -0.44 -21.93 -12.20
CA THR A 115 0.89 -22.19 -11.63
C THR A 115 1.45 -21.00 -10.86
N ASN A 116 0.84 -19.82 -10.97
CA ASN A 116 1.38 -18.54 -10.51
C ASN A 116 2.77 -18.22 -11.09
N MET A 117 3.11 -18.77 -12.26
CA MET A 117 4.36 -18.47 -12.93
C MET A 117 4.36 -17.02 -13.43
N LEU A 118 5.32 -16.24 -12.94
CA LEU A 118 5.52 -14.84 -13.32
C LEU A 118 6.57 -14.73 -14.42
N LEU A 119 6.19 -14.11 -15.53
CA LEU A 119 7.11 -13.63 -16.55
C LEU A 119 7.24 -12.11 -16.42
N MET A 120 8.44 -11.57 -16.60
CA MET A 120 8.64 -10.12 -16.57
C MET A 120 9.52 -9.66 -17.72
N ARG A 121 9.10 -8.60 -18.40
CA ARG A 121 9.88 -8.01 -19.49
C ARG A 121 9.80 -6.49 -19.45
N LYS A 122 10.97 -5.84 -19.41
CA LYS A 122 11.07 -4.39 -19.62
C LYS A 122 10.70 -4.07 -21.06
N LEU A 123 9.75 -3.14 -21.24
CA LEU A 123 9.34 -2.67 -22.55
C LEU A 123 10.34 -1.62 -23.06
N PRO A 124 10.82 -1.73 -24.31
CA PRO A 124 11.85 -0.84 -24.85
C PRO A 124 11.38 0.62 -24.96
N PHE A 125 10.09 0.83 -25.21
CA PHE A 125 9.50 2.17 -25.41
C PHE A 125 8.63 2.64 -24.23
N GLY A 126 8.75 1.98 -23.07
CA GLY A 126 7.97 2.30 -21.88
C GLY A 126 6.46 2.16 -22.14
N LYS A 127 5.67 3.15 -21.68
CA LYS A 127 4.20 3.16 -21.85
C LYS A 127 3.74 3.37 -23.31
N ARG A 128 4.62 3.77 -24.24
CA ARG A 128 4.20 4.10 -25.62
C ARG A 128 3.88 2.82 -26.39
N SER A 129 2.69 2.75 -26.97
CA SER A 129 2.21 1.59 -27.75
C SER A 129 2.76 1.53 -29.18
N LYS A 130 3.33 2.63 -29.68
CA LYS A 130 3.99 2.71 -30.99
C LYS A 130 5.45 3.13 -30.78
N PRO A 131 6.41 2.53 -31.52
CA PRO A 131 7.76 3.10 -31.60
C PRO A 131 7.68 4.53 -32.15
N PRO A 132 8.66 5.40 -31.78
CA PRO A 132 8.77 6.74 -32.38
C PRO A 132 8.96 6.67 -33.90
#